data_AF-A0A2M8Q6N3-F1
#
_entry.id   AF-A0A2M8Q6N3-F1
#
_cell.length_a   1.000
_cell.length_b   1.000
_cell.length_c   1.000
_cell.angle_alpha   90.00
_cell.angle_beta   90.00
_cell.angle_gamma   90.00
#
_symmetry.space_group_name_H-M   'P 1'
#
loop_
_entity.id
_entity.type
_entity.pdbx_description
1 polymer ?
#
loop_
_entity_poly.entity_id
_entity_poly.type
_entity_poly.pdbx_seq_one_letter_code
_entity_poly.pdbx_strand_id
1 'polypeptide(L)'
;PTGRVREDLGGIEATLIDVAMPMVIFRAADFGKTGYETPAELDADRDFFARMEPLRREAGRRMGFGDVADKVIPKVALLAPPRAGGAVTSRYFVPHKTHAAHAVTGAICVATCCALAGSV
;
A
#
# COMPACT_ATOMS: atom_id res chain seq x y z
N PRO A 1 -9.54 7.54 -7.14
CA PRO A 1 -10.56 6.95 -8.06
C PRO A 1 -11.97 6.81 -7.47
N THR A 2 -12.09 6.35 -6.22
CA THR A 2 -13.40 6.04 -5.62
C THR A 2 -14.20 7.27 -5.12
N GLY A 3 -13.60 8.46 -5.18
CA GLY A 3 -14.18 9.69 -4.60
C GLY A 3 -14.07 9.76 -3.08
N ARG A 4 -13.48 8.75 -2.41
CA ARG A 4 -13.27 8.73 -0.96
C ARG A 4 -11.79 8.81 -0.62
N VAL A 5 -11.47 9.59 0.42
CA VAL A 5 -10.10 9.70 0.93
C VAL A 5 -9.68 8.44 1.69
N ARG A 6 -10.64 7.79 2.35
CA ARG A 6 -10.47 6.57 3.13
C ARG A 6 -11.57 5.57 2.82
N GLU A 7 -11.21 4.31 2.72
CA GLU A 7 -12.08 3.17 2.42
C GLU A 7 -11.88 2.07 3.48
N ASP A 8 -12.94 1.33 3.79
CA ASP A 8 -12.82 0.05 4.51
C ASP A 8 -12.73 -1.09 3.49
N LEU A 9 -11.64 -1.85 3.57
CA LEU A 9 -11.41 -3.07 2.81
C LEU A 9 -11.45 -4.27 3.76
N GLY A 10 -12.65 -4.69 4.15
CA GLY A 10 -12.83 -5.88 4.98
C GLY A 10 -12.32 -5.69 6.40
N GLY A 11 -12.61 -4.54 7.01
CA GLY A 11 -12.17 -4.18 8.37
C GLY A 11 -10.79 -3.54 8.45
N ILE A 12 -10.11 -3.35 7.31
CA ILE A 12 -8.82 -2.66 7.23
C ILE A 12 -9.01 -1.35 6.47
N GLU A 13 -8.67 -0.24 7.13
CA GLU A 13 -8.72 1.08 6.52
C GLU A 13 -7.61 1.22 5.45
N ALA A 14 -7.96 1.80 4.30
CA ALA A 14 -7.04 2.04 3.21
C ALA A 14 -7.33 3.37 2.50
N THR A 15 -6.32 3.92 1.83
CA THR A 15 -6.49 5.01 0.85
C THR A 15 -6.26 4.46 -0.56
N LEU A 16 -7.25 4.66 -1.44
CA LEU A 16 -7.22 4.24 -2.85
C LEU A 16 -6.92 5.44 -3.75
N ILE A 17 -5.65 5.61 -4.08
CA ILE A 17 -5.12 6.82 -4.72
C ILE A 17 -4.41 6.50 -6.03
N ASP A 18 -4.49 7.40 -6.99
CA ASP A 18 -3.80 7.27 -8.28
C ASP A 18 -3.15 8.59 -8.64
N VAL A 19 -1.87 8.72 -8.26
CA VAL A 19 -1.02 9.87 -8.59
C VAL A 19 0.30 9.31 -9.10
N ALA A 20 0.53 9.41 -10.41
CA ALA A 20 1.63 8.78 -11.16
C ALA A 20 1.65 7.23 -11.15
N MET A 21 1.06 6.57 -10.15
CA MET A 21 0.88 5.13 -10.04
C MET A 21 -0.40 4.83 -9.23
N PRO A 22 -1.29 3.94 -9.69
CA PRO A 22 -2.42 3.49 -8.89
C PRO A 22 -1.95 2.64 -7.71
N MET A 23 -2.32 3.07 -6.51
CA MET A 23 -1.90 2.46 -5.25
C MET A 23 -3.06 2.27 -4.28
N VAL A 24 -2.96 1.19 -3.52
CA VAL A 24 -3.65 1.03 -2.24
C VAL A 24 -2.62 1.21 -1.12
N ILE A 25 -2.93 2.11 -0.20
CA ILE A 25 -2.06 2.47 0.91
C ILE A 25 -2.74 2.05 2.20
N PHE A 26 -1.99 1.38 3.08
CA PHE A 26 -2.43 0.91 4.39
C PHE A 26 -1.46 1.36 5.48
N ARG A 27 -1.91 1.33 6.74
CA ARG A 27 -1.00 1.37 7.89
C ARG A 27 -0.36 0.01 8.09
N ALA A 28 0.93 -0.04 8.38
CA ALA A 28 1.64 -1.29 8.67
C ALA A 28 1.02 -2.02 9.88
N ALA A 29 0.61 -1.27 10.90
CA ALA A 29 0.03 -1.80 12.13
C ALA A 29 -1.26 -2.61 11.91
N ASP A 30 -2.05 -2.29 10.89
CA ASP A 30 -3.30 -3.01 10.58
C ASP A 30 -3.04 -4.45 10.08
N PHE A 31 -1.80 -4.73 9.65
CA PHE A 31 -1.32 -6.07 9.31
C PHE A 31 -0.54 -6.75 10.44
N GLY A 32 -0.38 -6.09 11.60
CA GLY A 32 0.55 -6.54 12.65
C GLY A 32 2.02 -6.34 12.26
N LYS A 33 2.29 -5.42 11.32
CA LYS A 33 3.64 -5.06 10.88
C LYS A 33 4.09 -3.76 11.52
N THR A 34 5.39 -3.67 11.72
CA THR A 34 6.04 -2.47 12.23
C THR A 34 6.27 -1.45 11.11
N GLY A 35 6.43 -1.91 9.86
CA GLY A 35 6.79 -1.08 8.70
C GLY A 35 8.30 -0.88 8.55
N TYR A 36 9.10 -1.51 9.42
CA TYR A 36 10.55 -1.38 9.47
C TYR A 36 11.28 -2.69 9.17
N GLU A 37 10.53 -3.76 8.92
CA GLU A 37 11.05 -5.05 8.46
C GLU A 37 11.90 -4.85 7.20
N THR A 38 12.92 -5.68 7.04
CA THR A 38 13.69 -5.78 5.81
C THR A 38 12.83 -6.36 4.68
N PRO A 39 13.20 -6.13 3.41
CA PRO A 39 12.52 -6.78 2.30
C PRO A 39 12.52 -8.31 2.42
N ALA A 40 13.59 -8.91 2.92
CA ALA A 40 13.70 -10.36 3.11
C ALA A 40 12.73 -10.90 4.16
N GLU A 41 12.56 -10.20 5.28
CA GLU A 41 11.59 -10.58 6.33
C GLU A 41 10.15 -10.50 5.82
N LEU A 42 9.83 -9.47 5.03
CA LEU A 42 8.50 -9.33 4.42
C LEU A 42 8.25 -10.40 3.35
N ASP A 43 9.21 -10.61 2.45
CA ASP A 43 9.13 -11.61 1.38
C ASP A 43 9.01 -13.05 1.93
N ALA A 44 9.56 -13.32 3.11
CA ALA A 44 9.42 -14.61 3.80
C ALA A 44 8.05 -14.80 4.47
N ASP A 45 7.30 -13.72 4.74
CA ASP A 45 6.00 -13.78 5.39
C ASP A 45 4.86 -14.02 4.39
N ARG A 46 4.63 -15.31 4.11
CA ARG A 46 3.58 -15.75 3.20
C ARG A 46 2.17 -15.45 3.71
N ASP A 47 1.96 -15.43 5.03
CA ASP A 47 0.65 -15.16 5.63
C ASP A 47 0.27 -13.69 5.46
N PHE A 48 1.23 -12.78 5.58
CA PHE A 48 1.05 -11.38 5.25
C PHE A 48 0.60 -11.19 3.79
N PHE A 49 1.31 -11.79 2.82
CA PHE A 49 0.91 -11.70 1.41
C PHE A 49 -0.47 -12.32 1.14
N ALA A 50 -0.78 -13.46 1.77
CA ALA A 50 -2.08 -14.10 1.65
C ALA A 50 -3.24 -13.23 2.18
N ARG A 51 -2.99 -12.43 3.22
CA ARG A 51 -3.96 -11.46 3.76
C ARG A 51 -4.06 -10.19 2.91
N MET A 52 -2.95 -9.71 2.37
CA MET A 52 -2.88 -8.46 1.58
C MET A 52 -3.51 -8.61 0.19
N GLU A 53 -3.30 -9.74 -0.48
CA GLU A 53 -3.69 -9.92 -1.89
C GLU A 53 -5.21 -9.79 -2.14
N PRO A 54 -6.11 -10.40 -1.33
CA PRO A 54 -7.54 -10.19 -1.49
C PRO A 54 -7.95 -8.71 -1.39
N LEU A 55 -7.30 -7.94 -0.51
CA LEU A 55 -7.58 -6.51 -0.35
C LEU A 55 -7.06 -5.70 -1.55
N ARG A 56 -5.89 -6.06 -2.09
CA ARG A 56 -5.38 -5.47 -3.34
C ARG A 56 -6.33 -5.71 -4.50
N ARG A 57 -6.91 -6.91 -4.60
CA ARG A 57 -7.89 -7.25 -5.64
C ARG A 57 -9.18 -6.46 -5.51
N GLU A 58 -9.71 -6.37 -4.29
CA GLU A 58 -10.90 -5.55 -4.01
C GLU A 58 -10.65 -4.06 -4.28
N ALA A 59 -9.49 -3.54 -3.88
CA ALA A 59 -9.04 -2.19 -4.23
C ALA A 59 -9.01 -1.99 -5.74
N GLY A 60 -8.41 -2.92 -6.50
CA GLY A 60 -8.38 -2.89 -7.96
C GLY A 60 -9.78 -2.80 -8.57
N ARG A 61 -10.73 -3.60 -8.07
CA ARG A 61 -12.13 -3.56 -8.49
C ARG A 61 -12.77 -2.20 -8.21
N ARG A 62 -12.62 -1.66 -6.98
CA ARG A 62 -13.19 -0.35 -6.59
C ARG A 62 -12.56 0.82 -7.35
N MET A 63 -11.28 0.72 -7.69
CA MET A 63 -10.57 1.73 -8.50
C MET A 63 -10.94 1.68 -9.99
N GLY A 64 -11.73 0.70 -10.43
CA GLY A 64 -12.19 0.58 -11.82
C GLY A 64 -11.28 -0.26 -12.71
N PHE A 65 -10.32 -1.01 -12.16
CA PHE A 65 -9.39 -1.84 -12.94
C PHE A 65 -9.91 -3.26 -13.25
N GLY A 66 -11.08 -3.62 -12.74
CA GLY A 66 -11.66 -4.96 -12.89
C GLY A 66 -10.88 -6.01 -12.10
N ASP A 67 -10.78 -7.22 -12.64
CA ASP A 67 -9.89 -8.24 -12.06
C ASP A 67 -8.42 -7.87 -12.30
N VAL A 68 -7.64 -7.94 -11.24
CA VAL A 68 -6.23 -7.55 -11.18
C VAL A 68 -5.31 -8.69 -10.75
N ALA A 69 -5.80 -9.93 -10.71
CA ALA A 69 -5.01 -11.11 -10.32
C ALA A 69 -3.67 -11.19 -11.07
N ASP A 70 -3.72 -11.07 -12.39
CA ASP A 70 -2.55 -11.15 -13.26
C ASP A 70 -2.00 -9.76 -13.64
N LYS A 71 -2.39 -8.71 -12.91
CA LYS A 71 -1.96 -7.33 -13.15
C LYS A 71 -1.02 -6.85 -12.06
N VAL A 72 -0.06 -6.05 -12.48
CA VAL A 72 0.92 -5.44 -11.58
C VAL A 72 0.40 -4.20 -10.84
N ILE A 73 -0.88 -3.84 -11.01
CA ILE A 73 -1.57 -2.70 -10.39
C ILE A 73 -2.87 -3.15 -9.70
N PRO A 74 -3.37 -2.42 -8.68
CA PRO A 74 -2.68 -1.33 -8.00
C PRO A 74 -1.47 -1.87 -7.23
N LYS A 75 -0.48 -1.01 -7.00
CA LYS A 75 0.66 -1.31 -6.12
C LYS A 75 0.20 -1.18 -4.67
N VAL A 76 0.89 -1.83 -3.76
CA VAL A 76 0.58 -1.72 -2.32
C VAL A 76 1.71 -0.95 -1.64
N ALA A 77 1.35 -0.07 -0.69
CA ALA A 77 2.30 0.44 0.28
C ALA A 77 1.80 0.29 1.72
N LEU A 78 2.71 -0.10 2.62
CA LEU A 78 2.50 -0.01 4.06
C LEU A 78 3.21 1.23 4.58
N LEU A 79 2.52 2.05 5.38
CA LEU A 79 3.07 3.23 6.03
C LEU A 79 3.24 3.02 7.53
N ALA A 80 4.32 3.60 8.07
CA ALA A 80 4.62 3.66 9.49
C ALA A 80 5.29 5.00 9.83
N PRO A 81 5.32 5.40 11.13
CA PRO A 81 6.03 6.61 11.54
C PRO A 81 7.49 6.65 11.04
N PRO A 82 8.07 7.83 10.76
CA PRO A 82 9.48 7.94 10.39
C PRO A 82 10.41 7.55 11.55
N ARG A 83 11.57 6.95 11.25
CA ARG A 83 12.62 6.61 12.24
C ARG A 83 13.93 7.37 12.09
N ALA A 84 14.15 8.03 10.96
CA ALA A 84 15.42 8.67 10.60
C ALA A 84 15.24 10.14 10.18
N GLY A 85 14.35 10.88 10.87
CA GLY A 85 14.13 12.31 10.62
C GLY A 85 13.37 12.65 9.32
N GLY A 86 12.79 11.65 8.64
CA GLY A 86 11.94 11.85 7.46
C GLY A 86 10.47 12.14 7.81
N ALA A 87 9.62 12.22 6.79
CA ALA A 87 8.17 12.46 6.96
C ALA A 87 7.37 11.19 7.28
N VAL A 88 7.70 10.06 6.64
CA VAL A 88 7.03 8.77 6.79
C VAL A 88 8.00 7.64 6.46
N THR A 89 7.77 6.45 7.00
CA THR A 89 8.42 5.22 6.55
C THR A 89 7.45 4.44 5.67
N SER A 90 7.88 4.03 4.48
CA SER A 90 7.08 3.20 3.57
C SER A 90 7.76 1.87 3.23
N ARG A 91 6.94 0.85 2.99
CA ARG A 91 7.31 -0.40 2.31
C ARG A 91 6.44 -0.55 1.06
N TYR A 92 7.06 -0.75 -0.09
CA TYR A 92 6.40 -0.73 -1.39
C TYR A 92 6.46 -2.11 -2.04
N PHE A 93 5.33 -2.59 -2.58
CA PHE A 93 5.19 -3.94 -3.10
C PHE A 93 4.87 -3.96 -4.59
N VAL A 94 5.47 -4.90 -5.32
CA VAL A 94 5.38 -5.01 -6.79
C VAL A 94 4.79 -6.33 -7.31
N PRO A 95 3.48 -6.54 -7.17
CA PRO A 95 2.73 -6.53 -5.91
C PRO A 95 3.02 -7.78 -5.05
N HIS A 96 3.68 -8.80 -5.61
CA HIS A 96 3.95 -10.08 -4.93
C HIS A 96 5.36 -10.17 -4.33
N LYS A 97 6.08 -9.05 -4.30
CA LYS A 97 7.42 -8.95 -3.75
C LYS A 97 7.64 -7.56 -3.18
N THR A 98 8.39 -7.48 -2.10
CA THR A 98 8.83 -6.22 -1.50
C THR A 98 9.92 -5.60 -2.38
N HIS A 99 9.76 -4.32 -2.69
CA HIS A 99 10.76 -3.57 -3.43
C HIS A 99 11.98 -3.30 -2.53
N ALA A 100 13.20 -3.50 -3.06
CA ALA A 100 14.43 -3.35 -2.27
C ALA A 100 14.70 -1.91 -1.81
N ALA A 101 14.22 -0.93 -2.58
CA ALA A 101 14.25 0.49 -2.26
C ALA A 101 12.83 1.08 -2.36
N HIS A 102 12.59 2.01 -3.29
CA HIS A 102 11.26 2.53 -3.60
C HIS A 102 11.16 2.94 -5.07
N ALA A 103 10.01 2.77 -5.71
CA ALA A 103 9.79 3.34 -7.04
C ALA A 103 9.50 4.86 -6.94
N VAL A 104 10.01 5.66 -7.88
CA VAL A 104 9.81 7.12 -7.92
C VAL A 104 8.33 7.47 -7.99
N THR A 105 7.58 6.83 -8.90
CA THR A 105 6.13 7.04 -9.05
C THR A 105 5.36 6.63 -7.80
N GLY A 106 5.78 5.55 -7.14
CA GLY A 106 5.21 5.14 -5.87
C GLY A 106 5.48 6.17 -4.76
N ALA A 107 6.66 6.77 -4.73
CA ALA A 107 7.02 7.77 -3.72
C ALA A 107 6.19 9.05 -3.87
N ILE A 108 5.90 9.48 -5.10
CA ILE A 108 4.98 10.61 -5.37
C ILE A 108 3.58 10.32 -4.82
N CYS A 109 3.09 9.10 -5.02
CA CYS A 109 1.77 8.70 -4.55
C CYS A 109 1.71 8.64 -3.02
N VAL A 110 2.74 8.08 -2.36
CA VAL A 110 2.88 8.09 -0.90
C VAL A 110 2.95 9.52 -0.35
N ALA A 111 3.76 10.39 -0.94
CA ALA A 111 3.87 11.78 -0.51
C ALA A 111 2.53 12.52 -0.65
N THR A 112 1.80 12.29 -1.75
CA THR A 112 0.46 12.86 -1.94
C THR A 112 -0.54 12.33 -0.92
N CYS A 113 -0.46 11.04 -0.58
CA CYS A 113 -1.27 10.47 0.48
C CYS A 113 -1.03 11.18 1.81
N CYS A 114 0.23 11.38 2.20
CA CYS A 114 0.57 12.07 3.46
C CYS A 114 0.09 13.54 3.51
N ALA A 115 -0.03 14.21 2.36
CA ALA A 115 -0.54 15.58 2.27
C ALA A 115 -2.08 15.65 2.26
N LEU A 116 -2.77 14.53 2.02
CA LEU A 116 -4.23 14.48 1.89
C LEU A 116 -4.88 14.28 3.27
N ALA A 117 -5.48 15.33 3.80
CA ALA A 117 -6.17 15.28 5.09
C ALA A 117 -7.24 14.17 5.14
N GLY A 118 -7.16 13.31 6.16
CA GLY A 118 -8.08 12.19 6.36
C GLY A 118 -7.66 10.88 5.69
N SER A 119 -6.51 10.84 4.99
CA SER A 119 -5.93 9.57 4.52
C SER A 119 -5.63 8.64 5.70
N VAL A 120 -5.34 7.38 5.40
CA VAL A 120 -4.78 6.46 6.40
C VAL A 120 -3.40 6.89 6.89
#